data_AF-A0AA38I455-F1
#
_entry.id   AF-A0AA38I455-F1
#
_cell.length_a   1.000
_cell.length_b   1.000
_cell.length_c   1.000
_cell.angle_alpha   90.00
_cell.angle_beta   90.00
_cell.angle_gamma   90.00
#
_symmetry.space_group_name_H-M   'P 1'
#
loop_
_entity.id
_entity.type
_entity.pdbx_description
1 polymer ?
#
loop_
_entity_poly.entity_id
_entity_poly.type
_entity_poly.pdbx_seq_one_letter_code
_entity_poly.pdbx_strand_id
1 'polypeptide(L)'
;MTELDKICTVLDKLTLDALTLMEEEIQIKLNVENAMCGGETHLAKSRYILGQNSVSSLQLPTENSPDFDAVTTVVGEDDEELFGQKARTLEVVKNEEQIDPVRWFGYLVPQDLYHSQSMFKQALQWIIRAVNVQTRLIETCGKIEQLKELKKELLVAK
;
A
#
# COMPACT_ATOMS: atom_id res chain seq x y z
N MET A 1 -23.53 23.02 26.86
CA MET A 1 -23.42 22.50 25.49
C MET A 1 -24.49 21.44 25.34
N THR A 2 -25.42 21.63 24.39
CA THR A 2 -26.45 20.61 24.13
C THR A 2 -25.81 19.36 23.52
N GLU A 3 -26.43 18.19 23.67
CA GLU A 3 -25.92 16.96 23.04
C GLU A 3 -25.80 17.11 21.51
N LEU A 4 -26.66 17.92 20.90
CA LEU A 4 -26.59 18.30 19.49
C LEU A 4 -25.30 19.06 19.15
N ASP A 5 -24.89 20.02 19.99
CA ASP A 5 -23.65 20.79 19.77
C ASP A 5 -22.41 19.90 19.84
N LYS A 6 -22.43 18.89 20.73
CA LYS A 6 -21.34 17.91 20.83
C LYS A 6 -21.23 17.08 19.56
N ILE A 7 -22.36 16.58 19.04
CA ILE A 7 -22.39 15.80 17.80
C ILE A 7 -21.89 16.64 16.61
N CYS A 8 -22.34 17.89 16.50
CA CYS A 8 -21.86 18.79 15.44
C CYS A 8 -20.34 19.00 15.54
N THR A 9 -19.81 19.26 16.75
CA THR A 9 -18.38 19.46 16.95
C THR A 9 -17.55 18.22 16.60
N VAL A 10 -18.04 17.02 16.93
CA VAL A 10 -17.37 15.76 16.57
C VAL A 10 -17.45 15.52 15.07
N LEU A 11 -18.59 15.80 14.45
CA LEU A 11 -18.76 15.68 13.00
C LEU A 11 -17.78 16.58 12.26
N ASP A 12 -17.64 17.84 12.69
CA ASP A 12 -16.70 18.79 12.09
C ASP A 12 -15.26 18.27 12.19
N LYS A 13 -14.85 17.75 13.35
CA LYS A 13 -13.53 17.13 13.54
C LYS A 13 -13.31 15.94 12.61
N LEU A 14 -14.24 14.99 12.58
CA LEU A 14 -14.12 13.83 11.70
C LEU A 14 -14.08 14.21 10.22
N THR A 15 -14.81 15.24 9.81
CA THR A 15 -14.74 15.73 8.43
C THR A 15 -13.39 16.35 8.11
N LEU A 16 -12.76 17.06 9.05
CA LEU A 16 -11.39 17.55 8.88
C LEU A 16 -10.40 16.38 8.79
N ASP A 17 -10.52 15.39 9.68
CA ASP A 17 -9.67 14.20 9.69
C ASP A 17 -9.79 13.43 8.36
N ALA A 18 -11.00 13.27 7.84
CA ALA A 18 -11.23 12.63 6.54
C ALA A 18 -10.57 13.40 5.38
N LEU A 19 -10.59 14.73 5.40
CA LEU A 19 -9.90 15.55 4.39
C LEU A 19 -8.38 15.40 4.48
N THR A 20 -7.82 15.37 5.69
CA THR A 20 -6.38 15.14 5.89
C THR A 20 -5.95 13.75 5.43
N LEU A 21 -6.73 12.71 5.77
CA LEU A 21 -6.47 11.34 5.30
C LEU A 21 -6.55 11.24 3.77
N MET A 22 -7.48 11.97 3.14
CA MET A 22 -7.58 12.02 1.68
C MET A 22 -6.37 12.72 1.03
N GLU A 23 -5.89 13.82 1.61
CA GLU A 23 -4.66 14.47 1.16
C GLU A 23 -3.46 13.52 1.25
N GLU A 24 -3.31 12.83 2.38
CA GLU A 24 -2.26 11.83 2.58
C GLU A 24 -2.33 10.71 1.54
N GLU A 25 -3.54 10.18 1.28
CA GLU A 25 -3.76 9.14 0.27
C GLU A 25 -3.31 9.59 -1.14
N ILE A 26 -3.63 10.82 -1.52
CA ILE A 26 -3.23 11.40 -2.81
C ILE A 26 -1.70 11.50 -2.89
N GLN A 27 -1.04 12.01 -1.84
CA GLN A 27 0.42 12.12 -1.81
C GLN A 27 1.09 10.74 -1.92
N ILE A 28 0.58 9.74 -1.22
CA ILE A 28 1.10 8.37 -1.31
C ILE A 28 0.91 7.82 -2.73
N LYS A 29 -0.24 8.02 -3.37
CA LYS A 29 -0.48 7.56 -4.75
C LYS A 29 0.51 8.17 -5.74
N LEU A 30 0.85 9.46 -5.59
CA LEU A 30 1.90 10.09 -6.40
C LEU A 30 3.26 9.43 -6.17
N ASN A 31 3.59 9.07 -4.92
CA ASN A 31 4.83 8.37 -4.61
C ASN A 31 4.86 6.94 -5.20
N VAL A 32 3.73 6.23 -5.20
CA VAL A 32 3.59 4.93 -5.87
C VAL A 32 3.87 5.08 -7.37
N GLU A 33 3.25 6.05 -8.03
CA GLU A 33 3.45 6.31 -9.46
C GLU A 33 4.90 6.63 -9.79
N ASN A 34 5.54 7.51 -9.02
CA ASN A 34 6.95 7.86 -9.19
C ASN A 34 7.87 6.63 -9.03
N ALA A 35 7.62 5.81 -8.01
CA ALA A 35 8.40 4.61 -7.76
C ALA A 35 8.21 3.55 -8.87
N MET A 36 6.97 3.36 -9.31
CA MET A 36 6.64 2.45 -10.42
C MET A 36 7.30 2.89 -11.73
N CYS A 37 7.10 4.15 -12.13
CA CYS A 37 7.66 4.70 -13.36
C CYS A 37 9.19 4.66 -13.37
N GLY A 38 9.83 4.99 -12.24
CA GLY A 38 11.28 4.86 -12.10
C GLY A 38 11.76 3.40 -12.19
N GLY A 39 11.04 2.48 -11.55
CA GLY A 39 11.33 1.04 -11.63
C GLY A 39 11.27 0.50 -13.05
N GLU A 40 10.21 0.84 -13.78
CA GLU A 40 10.02 0.48 -15.20
C GLU A 40 11.08 1.10 -16.11
N THR A 41 11.47 2.36 -15.85
CA THR A 41 12.52 3.06 -16.60
C THR A 41 13.87 2.36 -16.47
N HIS A 42 14.26 2.01 -15.23
CA HIS A 42 15.51 1.27 -14.98
C HIS A 42 15.46 -0.16 -15.54
N LEU A 43 14.28 -0.79 -15.52
CA LEU A 43 14.09 -2.09 -16.16
C LEU A 43 14.32 -1.98 -17.67
N ALA A 44 13.73 -0.98 -18.33
CA ALA A 44 13.91 -0.72 -19.76
C ALA A 44 15.38 -0.47 -20.12
N LYS A 45 16.10 0.32 -19.32
CA LYS A 45 17.56 0.52 -19.47
C LYS A 45 18.32 -0.80 -19.37
N SER A 46 17.97 -1.64 -18.40
CA SER A 46 18.59 -2.97 -18.23
C SER A 46 18.37 -3.85 -19.47
N ARG A 47 17.14 -3.88 -20.03
CA ARG A 47 16.85 -4.63 -21.27
C ARG A 47 17.61 -4.07 -22.46
N TYR A 48 17.75 -2.75 -22.56
CA TYR A 48 18.50 -2.10 -23.63
C TYR A 48 20.00 -2.46 -23.58
N ILE A 49 20.60 -2.39 -22.39
CA ILE A 49 22.03 -2.66 -22.19
C ILE A 49 22.35 -4.14 -22.46
N LEU A 50 21.54 -5.06 -21.94
CA LEU A 50 21.81 -6.48 -22.05
C LEU A 50 21.30 -7.10 -23.37
N GLY A 51 20.47 -6.39 -24.13
CA GLY A 51 19.87 -6.89 -25.37
C GLY A 51 18.64 -7.81 -25.16
N GLN A 52 18.07 -8.31 -26.26
CA GLN A 52 16.78 -9.01 -26.26
C GLN A 52 16.80 -10.41 -25.62
N ASN A 53 17.96 -11.05 -25.54
CA ASN A 53 18.09 -12.47 -25.14
C ASN A 53 18.41 -12.69 -23.66
N SER A 54 18.63 -11.61 -22.91
CA SER A 54 19.24 -11.62 -21.56
C SER A 54 18.26 -11.29 -20.43
N VAL A 55 17.04 -10.92 -20.78
CA VAL A 55 15.88 -10.67 -19.91
C VAL A 55 14.67 -11.31 -20.58
N SER A 56 14.73 -12.65 -20.64
CA SER A 56 13.75 -13.51 -21.29
C SER A 56 13.06 -14.40 -20.26
N SER A 57 11.82 -14.82 -20.56
CA SER A 57 11.09 -15.81 -19.75
C SER A 57 11.86 -17.12 -19.58
N LEU A 58 12.85 -17.40 -20.45
CA LEU A 58 13.72 -18.57 -20.35
C LEU A 58 14.63 -18.58 -19.11
N GLN A 59 14.88 -17.42 -18.50
CA GLN A 59 15.67 -17.30 -17.27
C GLN A 59 14.81 -17.41 -16.00
N LEU A 60 13.49 -17.53 -16.16
CA LEU A 60 12.61 -17.74 -15.02
C LEU A 60 12.75 -19.18 -14.51
N PRO A 61 12.59 -19.40 -13.20
CA PRO A 61 12.52 -20.74 -12.63
C PRO A 61 11.45 -21.59 -13.34
N THR A 62 11.72 -22.88 -13.54
CA THR A 62 10.83 -23.85 -14.21
C THR A 62 10.49 -24.99 -13.25
N GLU A 63 9.67 -25.97 -13.63
CA GLU A 63 9.31 -27.10 -12.73
C GLU A 63 10.53 -27.87 -12.17
N ASN A 64 11.70 -27.77 -12.81
CA ASN A 64 12.94 -28.40 -12.37
C ASN A 64 13.86 -27.49 -11.53
N SER A 65 13.52 -26.21 -11.33
CA SER A 65 14.29 -25.32 -10.47
C SER A 65 13.98 -25.57 -8.99
N PRO A 66 14.90 -25.24 -8.06
CA PRO A 66 14.61 -25.30 -6.63
C PRO A 66 13.39 -24.44 -6.29
N ASP A 67 12.63 -24.90 -5.29
CA ASP A 67 11.52 -24.13 -4.74
C ASP A 67 12.00 -22.75 -4.31
N PHE A 68 11.19 -21.74 -4.60
CA PHE A 68 11.46 -20.37 -4.20
C PHE A 68 10.20 -19.73 -3.63
N ASP A 69 10.37 -19.03 -2.52
CA ASP A 69 9.37 -18.18 -1.91
C ASP A 69 9.61 -16.71 -2.25
N ALA A 70 8.59 -15.90 -1.96
CA ALA A 70 8.69 -14.46 -2.09
C ALA A 70 9.68 -13.89 -1.06
N VAL A 71 10.64 -13.08 -1.53
CA VAL A 71 11.58 -12.33 -0.66
C VAL A 71 10.85 -11.35 0.26
N THR A 72 9.73 -10.82 -0.22
CA THR A 72 8.93 -9.83 0.49
C THR A 72 7.48 -10.29 0.50
N THR A 73 6.89 -10.41 1.69
CA THR A 73 5.48 -10.78 1.88
C THR A 73 4.74 -9.68 2.62
N VAL A 74 3.42 -9.65 2.44
CA VAL A 74 2.52 -8.72 3.15
C VAL A 74 1.77 -9.52 4.19
N VAL A 75 1.89 -9.10 5.44
CA VAL A 75 1.17 -9.70 6.57
C VAL A 75 0.15 -8.68 7.05
N GLY A 76 -1.04 -9.16 7.41
CA GLY A 76 -2.05 -8.34 8.08
C GLY A 76 -2.03 -8.67 9.57
N GLU A 77 -1.83 -7.66 10.40
CA GLU A 77 -2.18 -7.75 11.81
C GLU A 77 -3.67 -7.43 11.96
N ASP A 78 -4.41 -8.33 12.59
CA ASP A 78 -5.78 -8.05 13.01
C ASP A 78 -5.68 -7.23 14.31
N ASP A 79 -5.92 -5.91 14.23
CA ASP A 79 -5.96 -5.05 15.41
C ASP A 79 -7.21 -5.36 16.26
N GLU A 80 -7.13 -5.13 17.57
CA GLU A 80 -8.26 -5.30 18.50
C GLU A 80 -9.50 -4.52 18.05
N GLU A 81 -10.68 -5.14 18.18
CA GLU A 81 -11.96 -4.58 17.76
C GLU A 81 -12.26 -3.26 18.49
N LEU A 82 -12.05 -2.13 17.82
CA LEU A 82 -12.60 -0.84 18.22
C LEU A 82 -13.87 -0.57 17.40
N PHE A 83 -15.04 -0.63 18.03
CA PHE A 83 -16.37 -0.37 17.42
C PHE A 83 -16.88 -1.40 16.40
N GLY A 84 -16.50 -2.68 16.51
CA GLY A 84 -17.08 -3.76 15.69
C GLY A 84 -16.70 -3.75 14.20
N GLN A 85 -15.76 -2.89 13.81
CA GLN A 85 -15.06 -2.96 12.53
C GLN A 85 -13.63 -3.46 12.79
N LYS A 86 -13.24 -4.54 12.12
CA LYS A 86 -11.88 -5.07 12.18
C LYS A 86 -10.97 -4.16 11.36
N ALA A 87 -10.20 -3.31 12.04
CA ALA A 87 -9.09 -2.61 11.41
C ALA A 87 -8.00 -3.64 11.11
N ARG A 88 -7.57 -3.72 9.85
CA ARG A 88 -6.42 -4.54 9.44
C ARG A 88 -5.29 -3.62 9.06
N THR A 89 -4.18 -3.74 9.77
CA THR A 89 -2.96 -3.02 9.45
C THR A 89 -2.06 -3.95 8.65
N LEU A 90 -1.71 -3.55 7.43
CA LEU A 90 -0.81 -4.30 6.56
C LEU A 90 0.64 -3.87 6.78
N GLU A 91 1.54 -4.85 6.85
CA GLU A 91 2.98 -4.64 7.00
C GLU A 91 3.80 -5.48 6.02
N VAL A 92 5.02 -4.99 5.73
CA VAL A 92 5.98 -5.67 4.84
C VAL A 92 6.95 -6.48 5.66
N VAL A 93 6.96 -7.80 5.46
CA VAL A 93 7.95 -8.71 6.04
C VAL A 93 8.97 -9.11 4.97
N LYS A 94 10.26 -9.00 5.31
CA LYS A 94 11.37 -9.43 4.46
C LYS A 94 11.92 -10.76 4.96
N ASN A 95 12.05 -11.73 4.06
CA ASN A 95 12.68 -13.02 4.34
C ASN A 95 14.14 -12.97 3.88
N GLU A 96 15.09 -12.87 4.81
CA GLU A 96 16.52 -12.74 4.51
C GLU A 96 17.17 -14.04 3.99
N GLU A 97 16.53 -15.18 4.24
CA GLU A 97 17.02 -16.50 3.84
C GLU A 97 16.76 -16.84 2.37
N GLN A 98 16.07 -15.96 1.63
CA GLN A 98 15.56 -16.23 0.31
C GLN A 98 16.49 -15.79 -0.82
N ILE A 99 16.53 -16.59 -1.90
CA ILE A 99 17.33 -16.29 -3.10
C ILE A 99 16.80 -15.01 -3.75
N ASP A 100 17.67 -14.03 -3.94
CA ASP A 100 17.34 -12.81 -4.67
C ASP A 100 17.04 -13.11 -6.15
N PRO A 101 15.80 -12.87 -6.64
CA PRO A 101 15.40 -13.15 -8.02
C PRO A 101 16.26 -12.42 -9.08
N VAL A 102 16.90 -11.31 -8.69
CA VAL A 102 17.79 -10.55 -9.58
C VAL A 102 18.97 -11.40 -10.04
N ARG A 103 19.40 -12.39 -9.23
CA ARG A 103 20.50 -13.31 -9.57
C ARG A 103 20.12 -14.36 -10.61
N TRP A 104 18.84 -14.55 -10.91
CA TRP A 104 18.40 -15.46 -11.98
C TRP A 104 18.84 -14.98 -13.38
N PHE A 105 19.16 -13.70 -13.51
CA PHE A 105 19.63 -13.09 -14.76
C PHE A 105 21.15 -13.23 -14.97
N GLY A 106 21.84 -14.04 -14.16
CA GLY A 106 23.26 -14.38 -14.31
C GLY A 106 24.17 -13.65 -13.31
N TYR A 107 25.48 -13.85 -13.44
CA TYR A 107 26.47 -13.31 -12.50
C TYR A 107 26.75 -11.80 -12.71
N LEU A 108 26.63 -11.32 -13.95
CA LEU A 108 26.86 -9.91 -14.33
C LEU A 108 25.54 -9.18 -14.53
N VAL A 109 24.84 -8.93 -13.44
CA VAL A 109 23.59 -8.18 -13.47
C VAL A 109 23.88 -6.67 -13.58
N PRO A 110 23.23 -5.94 -14.52
CA PRO A 110 23.36 -4.48 -14.62
C PRO A 110 22.91 -3.78 -13.34
N GLN A 111 23.59 -2.69 -13.01
CA GLN A 111 23.23 -1.86 -11.88
C GLN A 111 21.79 -1.34 -11.97
N ASP A 112 21.31 -1.03 -13.17
CA ASP A 112 19.93 -0.63 -13.43
C ASP A 112 18.90 -1.69 -12.99
N LEU A 113 19.21 -2.98 -13.04
CA LEU A 113 18.25 -4.01 -12.64
C LEU A 113 18.09 -4.03 -11.12
N TYR A 114 19.18 -3.78 -10.37
CA TYR A 114 19.12 -3.59 -8.92
C TYR A 114 18.34 -2.31 -8.54
N HIS A 115 18.54 -1.21 -9.27
CA HIS A 115 17.78 0.01 -9.05
C HIS A 115 16.29 -0.21 -9.31
N SER A 116 15.94 -0.89 -10.41
CA SER A 116 14.57 -1.26 -10.74
C SER A 116 13.92 -2.07 -9.61
N GLN A 117 14.61 -3.11 -9.12
CA GLN A 117 14.12 -3.91 -8.00
C GLN A 117 13.92 -3.08 -6.73
N SER A 118 14.85 -2.16 -6.41
CA SER A 118 14.73 -1.27 -5.25
C SER A 118 13.51 -0.35 -5.36
N MET A 119 13.26 0.22 -6.55
CA MET A 119 12.12 1.09 -6.78
C MET A 119 10.79 0.31 -6.70
N PHE A 120 10.72 -0.92 -7.20
CA PHE A 120 9.53 -1.77 -7.01
C PHE A 120 9.31 -2.15 -5.55
N LYS A 121 10.38 -2.43 -4.78
CA LYS A 121 10.29 -2.64 -3.33
C LYS A 121 9.74 -1.41 -2.60
N GLN A 122 10.17 -0.20 -3.00
CA GLN A 122 9.63 1.05 -2.47
C GLN A 122 8.17 1.26 -2.88
N ALA A 123 7.81 1.00 -4.13
CA ALA A 123 6.42 1.07 -4.60
C ALA A 123 5.49 0.17 -3.77
N LEU A 124 5.91 -1.06 -3.49
CA LEU A 124 5.16 -1.98 -2.63
C LEU A 124 4.94 -1.40 -1.22
N GLN A 125 5.98 -0.82 -0.61
CA GLN A 125 5.85 -0.16 0.70
C GLN A 125 4.86 1.01 0.67
N TRP A 126 4.89 1.83 -0.38
CA TRP A 126 3.94 2.92 -0.56
C TRP A 126 2.51 2.43 -0.77
N ILE A 127 2.31 1.38 -1.57
CA ILE A 127 0.98 0.77 -1.79
C ILE A 127 0.38 0.29 -0.47
N ILE A 128 1.18 -0.36 0.37
CA ILE A 128 0.71 -0.85 1.68
C ILE A 128 0.29 0.30 2.59
N ARG A 129 1.08 1.39 2.62
CA ARG A 129 0.69 2.61 3.32
C ARG A 129 -0.61 3.19 2.76
N ALA A 130 -0.77 3.21 1.44
CA ALA A 130 -1.99 3.70 0.78
C ALA A 130 -3.21 2.90 1.21
N VAL A 131 -3.11 1.56 1.23
CA VAL A 131 -4.20 0.68 1.67
C VAL A 131 -4.55 0.93 3.13
N ASN A 132 -3.56 1.08 4.02
CA ASN A 132 -3.82 1.37 5.44
C ASN A 132 -4.52 2.72 5.62
N VAL A 133 -4.09 3.78 4.92
CA VAL A 133 -4.74 5.10 4.95
C VAL A 133 -6.16 5.02 4.36
N GLN A 134 -6.34 4.30 3.26
CA GLN A 134 -7.63 4.10 2.62
C GLN A 134 -8.62 3.38 3.55
N THR A 135 -8.17 2.35 4.28
CA THR A 135 -8.98 1.66 5.29
C THR A 135 -9.44 2.63 6.38
N ARG A 136 -8.52 3.44 6.94
CA ARG A 136 -8.86 4.46 7.95
C ARG A 136 -9.82 5.51 7.43
N LEU A 137 -9.68 5.92 6.16
CA LEU A 137 -10.58 6.88 5.52
C LEU A 137 -12.00 6.30 5.40
N ILE A 138 -12.13 5.03 4.98
CA ILE A 138 -13.42 4.34 4.88
C ILE A 138 -14.09 4.25 6.25
N GLU A 139 -13.35 3.87 7.29
CA GLU A 139 -13.85 3.81 8.67
C GLU A 139 -14.32 5.19 9.17
N THR A 140 -13.55 6.25 8.89
CA THR A 140 -13.88 7.63 9.28
C THR A 140 -15.15 8.10 8.56
N CYS A 141 -15.28 7.83 7.27
CA CYS A 141 -16.49 8.09 6.50
C CYS A 141 -17.70 7.33 7.06
N GLY A 142 -17.52 6.06 7.46
CA GLY A 142 -18.57 5.28 8.13
C GLY A 142 -19.03 5.89 9.44
N LYS A 143 -18.09 6.36 10.29
CA LYS A 143 -18.40 7.06 11.55
C LYS A 143 -19.17 8.36 11.31
N ILE A 144 -18.78 9.12 10.28
CA ILE A 144 -19.48 10.34 9.85
C ILE A 144 -20.92 10.04 9.47
N GLU A 145 -21.17 8.97 8.71
CA GLU A 145 -22.52 8.59 8.29
C GLU A 145 -23.41 8.21 9.48
N GLN A 146 -22.90 7.38 10.40
CA GLN A 146 -23.61 7.00 11.64
C GLN A 146 -23.97 8.22 12.50
N LEU A 147 -23.04 9.16 12.69
CA LEU A 147 -23.31 10.37 13.47
C LEU A 147 -24.32 11.31 12.77
N LYS A 148 -24.36 11.31 11.44
CA LYS A 148 -25.37 12.07 10.69
C LYS A 148 -26.77 11.47 10.85
N GLU A 149 -26.88 10.14 10.92
CA GLU A 149 -28.15 9.46 11.21
C GLU A 149 -28.64 9.77 12.64
N LEU A 150 -27.78 9.60 13.64
CA LEU A 150 -28.09 9.95 15.04
C LEU A 150 -28.51 11.42 15.18
N LYS A 151 -27.84 12.34 14.48
CA LYS A 151 -28.22 13.75 14.45
C LYS A 151 -29.63 13.96 13.87
N LYS A 152 -30.01 13.23 12.82
CA LYS A 152 -31.35 13.32 12.22
C LYS A 152 -32.41 12.82 13.20
N GLU A 153 -32.17 11.69 13.86
CA GLU A 153 -33.10 11.11 14.84
C GLU A 153 -33.37 12.07 16.01
N LEU A 154 -32.31 12.69 16.55
CA LEU A 154 -32.42 13.67 17.64
C LEU A 154 -33.12 14.98 17.22
N LEU A 155 -33.09 15.32 15.93
CA LEU A 155 -33.83 16.47 15.38
C LEU A 155 -35.31 16.15 15.15
N VAL A 156 -35.66 14.90 14.86
CA VAL A 156 -37.05 14.43 14.66
C VAL A 156 -37.75 14.15 15.99
N ALA A 157 -37.02 13.74 17.02
CA ALA A 157 -37.55 13.47 18.35
C ALA A 157 -37.84 14.73 19.20
N LYS A 158 -37.62 15.92 18.65
CA LYS A 158 -37.75 17.22 19.31
C LYS A 158 -38.88 18.03 18.69
#